data_AF-A0A8T5RE33-F1
#
_entry.id   AF-A0A8T5RE33-F1
#
_cell.length_a   1.000
_cell.length_b   1.000
_cell.length_c   1.000
_cell.angle_alpha   90.00
_cell.angle_beta   90.00
_cell.angle_gamma   90.00
#
_symmetry.space_group_name_H-M   'P 1'
#
loop_
_entity.id
_entity.type
_entity.pdbx_description
1 polymer ?
#
loop_
_entity_poly.entity_id
_entity_poly.type
_entity_poly.pdbx_seq_one_letter_code
_entity_poly.pdbx_strand_id
1 'polypeptide(L)'
;MSDLLQFVYKEEFWYVSAFIDGVNINTEAKSKEIEDIVKSKFKNLEEKDIYRQDLKNNILELIKHISIKCNWVKSLSNFLYNDENSEKRFNTLGYFQFEVEHYKEDPSRKKSLKPLLIQQIPILVLNILKEYNYKSENEGIHLDTESPIYVFVTSNKTEPEDIVWNPSNIEKYKKVIANWTEIYSGQWEDYSETLFNKRIENNLSNRLSELHFLRRNSGFIYMAEENYEKFFESYMMEYVIFPTPKLRAVFFALRSINESLDLLFLKTQTQAFQGVKIIEQKIRNLRLLRGMIQTTLSVIYNELDYNRRQHYSSVLKHLLAEFEIGNIVERINQKFSSIYDVMQDLYHRKNDENQERTESGLNLLNLLFGAGILADLAGVIVISLNLQKGNLFTSILNGSIAIVIIGILIATIGYYLNNRLQMKKADIRKTVDAVIEDNAGNVILIKRKYPPFQDYYALPGGFIEKGESAIRALVREVKEETNLDVKILHKIGLYTEEGRDPRGKVHSTVYKCSVIGDITKMRSGDDSKNVLLLPKSQLKEIELAFDHKKILEDANLLN
;
A
#
# COMPACT_ATOMS: atom_id res chain seq x y z
N MET A 1 9.74 3.84 -54.20
CA MET A 1 9.22 2.78 -55.11
C MET A 1 8.98 1.59 -54.20
N SER A 2 7.72 1.39 -53.77
CA SER A 2 7.26 0.51 -52.66
C SER A 2 8.27 0.21 -51.54
N ASP A 3 8.72 1.29 -50.89
CA ASP A 3 9.45 1.33 -49.61
C ASP A 3 8.55 0.98 -48.40
N LEU A 4 7.53 0.14 -48.62
CA LEU A 4 6.47 -0.14 -47.66
C LEU A 4 6.77 -1.45 -46.96
N LEU A 5 7.65 -1.38 -45.96
CA LEU A 5 7.69 -2.40 -44.93
C LEU A 5 6.26 -2.70 -44.46
N GLN A 6 5.90 -3.96 -44.34
CA GLN A 6 4.68 -4.40 -43.68
C GLN A 6 5.02 -5.44 -42.63
N PHE A 7 4.45 -5.32 -41.44
CA PHE A 7 4.49 -6.37 -40.44
C PHE A 7 3.23 -7.23 -40.58
N VAL A 8 3.39 -8.55 -40.53
CA VAL A 8 2.26 -9.48 -40.55
C VAL A 8 1.86 -9.78 -39.11
N TYR A 9 0.63 -9.44 -38.76
CA TYR A 9 0.03 -9.77 -37.47
C TYR A 9 0.13 -11.28 -37.17
N LYS A 10 0.52 -11.64 -35.94
CA LYS A 10 0.55 -13.04 -35.48
C LYS A 10 -0.53 -13.29 -34.42
N GLU A 11 -0.41 -12.68 -33.25
CA GLU A 11 -1.30 -12.80 -32.09
C GLU A 11 -1.19 -11.59 -31.15
N GLU A 12 -2.09 -11.50 -30.17
CA GLU A 12 -2.07 -10.47 -29.12
C GLU A 12 -2.30 -11.04 -27.73
N PHE A 13 -1.76 -10.32 -26.76
CA PHE A 13 -2.01 -10.57 -25.35
C PHE A 13 -2.52 -9.30 -24.70
N TRP A 14 -3.70 -9.35 -24.11
CA TRP A 14 -4.27 -8.22 -23.38
C TRP A 14 -4.24 -8.47 -21.88
N TYR A 15 -4.03 -7.40 -21.12
CA TYR A 15 -3.95 -7.49 -19.66
C TYR A 15 -4.76 -6.39 -18.99
N VAL A 16 -5.61 -6.80 -18.06
CA VAL A 16 -6.42 -5.91 -17.23
C VAL A 16 -6.11 -6.20 -15.77
N SER A 17 -5.48 -5.25 -15.10
CA SER A 17 -5.17 -5.38 -13.67
C SER A 17 -6.45 -5.41 -12.85
N ALA A 18 -6.46 -6.12 -11.73
CA ALA A 18 -7.64 -6.19 -10.89
C ALA A 18 -7.32 -6.59 -9.45
N PHE A 19 -8.21 -6.19 -8.54
CA PHE A 19 -8.32 -6.77 -7.21
C PHE A 19 -9.45 -7.79 -7.19
N ILE A 20 -9.24 -8.90 -6.47
CA ILE A 20 -10.26 -9.94 -6.30
C ILE A 20 -10.33 -10.34 -4.81
N ASP A 21 -11.54 -10.59 -4.33
CA ASP A 21 -11.76 -11.39 -3.13
C ASP A 21 -11.60 -12.88 -3.45
N GLY A 22 -10.35 -13.34 -3.48
CA GLY A 22 -9.98 -14.71 -3.83
C GLY A 22 -10.42 -15.77 -2.82
N VAL A 23 -11.07 -15.41 -1.71
CA VAL A 23 -11.69 -16.35 -0.77
C VAL A 23 -13.09 -16.73 -1.24
N ASN A 24 -13.85 -15.75 -1.74
CA ASN A 24 -15.26 -15.94 -2.09
C ASN A 24 -15.50 -16.07 -3.60
N ILE A 25 -14.52 -15.69 -4.43
CA ILE A 25 -14.64 -15.69 -5.88
C ILE A 25 -13.90 -16.87 -6.51
N ASN A 26 -14.62 -17.66 -7.31
CA ASN A 26 -14.01 -18.62 -8.23
C ASN A 26 -13.48 -17.87 -9.47
N THR A 27 -12.17 -17.74 -9.55
CA THR A 27 -11.49 -16.97 -10.61
C THR A 27 -11.57 -17.62 -11.98
N GLU A 28 -11.63 -18.95 -12.07
CA GLU A 28 -11.78 -19.65 -13.36
C GLU A 28 -13.17 -19.41 -13.94
N ALA A 29 -14.21 -19.58 -13.12
CA ALA A 29 -15.59 -19.29 -13.51
C ALA A 29 -15.75 -17.82 -13.94
N LYS A 30 -15.14 -16.87 -13.20
CA LYS A 30 -15.18 -15.45 -13.54
C LYS A 30 -14.39 -15.09 -14.78
N SER A 31 -13.26 -15.75 -15.04
CA SER A 31 -12.52 -15.56 -16.31
C SER A 31 -13.39 -15.99 -17.50
N LYS A 32 -14.08 -17.12 -17.37
CA LYS A 32 -15.00 -17.62 -18.40
C LYS A 32 -16.21 -16.70 -18.60
N GLU A 33 -16.79 -16.20 -17.51
CA GLU A 33 -17.88 -15.23 -17.56
C GLU A 33 -17.48 -13.94 -18.30
N ILE A 34 -16.30 -13.40 -18.01
CA ILE A 34 -15.77 -12.22 -18.71
C ILE A 34 -15.59 -12.51 -20.21
N GLU A 35 -15.02 -13.66 -20.56
CA GLU A 35 -14.87 -14.10 -21.95
C GLU A 35 -16.22 -14.15 -22.68
N ASP A 36 -17.22 -14.77 -22.05
CA ASP A 36 -18.54 -14.95 -22.65
C ASP A 36 -19.29 -13.62 -22.79
N ILE A 37 -19.13 -12.69 -21.84
CA ILE A 37 -19.70 -11.33 -21.93
C ILE A 37 -19.09 -10.55 -23.08
N VAL A 38 -17.76 -10.59 -23.25
CA VAL A 38 -17.09 -9.92 -24.39
C VAL A 38 -17.59 -10.50 -25.71
N LYS A 39 -17.62 -11.84 -25.85
CA LYS A 39 -18.14 -12.51 -27.05
C LYS A 39 -19.60 -12.20 -27.33
N SER A 40 -20.44 -12.16 -26.30
CA SER A 40 -21.86 -11.83 -26.42
C SER A 40 -22.08 -10.38 -26.86
N LYS A 41 -21.36 -9.43 -26.25
CA LYS A 41 -21.42 -8.01 -26.64
C LYS A 41 -20.94 -7.80 -28.07
N PHE A 42 -19.89 -8.49 -28.51
CA PHE A 42 -19.43 -8.40 -29.91
C PHE A 42 -20.48 -8.85 -30.93
N LYS A 43 -21.28 -9.89 -30.63
CA LYS A 43 -22.36 -10.34 -31.51
C LYS A 43 -23.49 -9.32 -31.67
N ASN A 44 -23.66 -8.45 -30.67
CA ASN A 44 -24.74 -7.48 -30.60
C ASN A 44 -24.28 -6.02 -30.86
N LEU A 45 -23.01 -5.82 -31.23
CA LEU A 45 -22.47 -4.49 -31.53
C LEU A 45 -23.11 -3.94 -32.81
N GLU A 46 -23.60 -2.70 -32.76
CA GLU A 46 -24.13 -1.97 -33.89
C GLU A 46 -23.17 -0.86 -34.35
N GLU A 47 -23.37 -0.30 -35.55
CA GLU A 47 -22.54 0.79 -36.08
C GLU A 47 -22.48 2.02 -35.17
N LYS A 48 -23.56 2.29 -34.41
CA LYS A 48 -23.66 3.43 -33.49
C LYS A 48 -22.75 3.30 -32.26
N ASP A 49 -22.37 2.07 -31.91
CA ASP A 49 -21.54 1.78 -30.74
C ASP A 49 -20.04 1.97 -31.03
N ILE A 50 -19.69 2.17 -32.31
CA ILE A 50 -18.31 2.35 -32.77
C ILE A 50 -17.93 3.82 -32.74
N TYR A 51 -16.85 4.15 -32.03
CA TYR A 51 -16.36 5.53 -31.97
C TYR A 51 -15.77 6.01 -33.30
N ARG A 52 -14.91 5.21 -33.95
CA ARG A 52 -14.28 5.53 -35.24
C ARG A 52 -15.18 5.18 -36.42
N GLN A 53 -16.08 6.09 -36.75
CA GLN A 53 -17.07 5.92 -37.81
C GLN A 53 -16.45 5.66 -39.20
N ASP A 54 -15.24 6.16 -39.46
CA ASP A 54 -14.48 5.89 -40.68
C ASP A 54 -14.01 4.42 -40.82
N LEU A 55 -13.91 3.69 -39.69
CA LEU A 55 -13.47 2.29 -39.65
C LEU A 55 -14.60 1.30 -39.34
N LYS A 56 -15.84 1.77 -39.19
CA LYS A 56 -16.95 0.97 -38.65
C LYS A 56 -17.16 -0.39 -39.32
N ASN A 57 -17.17 -0.44 -40.65
CA ASN A 57 -17.39 -1.67 -41.41
C ASN A 57 -16.24 -2.66 -41.19
N ASN A 58 -15.00 -2.16 -41.12
CA ASN A 58 -13.83 -2.98 -40.90
C ASN A 58 -13.79 -3.54 -39.47
N ILE A 59 -14.22 -2.74 -38.49
CA ILE A 59 -14.32 -3.17 -37.08
C ILE A 59 -15.40 -4.23 -36.92
N LEU A 60 -16.61 -4.00 -37.47
CA LEU A 60 -17.71 -4.97 -37.42
C LEU A 60 -17.37 -6.27 -38.13
N GLU A 61 -16.57 -6.22 -39.20
CA GLU A 61 -16.06 -7.43 -39.83
C GLU A 61 -15.00 -8.11 -38.97
N LEU A 62 -14.05 -7.36 -38.40
CA LEU A 62 -12.96 -7.91 -37.60
C LEU A 62 -13.45 -8.65 -36.34
N ILE A 63 -14.45 -8.11 -35.64
CA ILE A 63 -15.00 -8.73 -34.42
C ILE A 63 -15.68 -10.09 -34.67
N LYS A 64 -16.11 -10.39 -35.91
CA LYS A 64 -16.67 -11.71 -36.25
C LYS A 64 -15.60 -12.80 -36.28
N HIS A 65 -14.35 -12.41 -36.53
CA HIS A 65 -13.23 -13.32 -36.75
C HIS A 65 -12.20 -13.23 -35.62
N ILE A 66 -12.63 -12.87 -34.41
CA ILE A 66 -11.77 -12.78 -33.25
C ILE A 66 -11.92 -14.00 -32.35
N SER A 67 -10.80 -14.63 -32.03
CA SER A 67 -10.70 -15.63 -30.97
C SER A 67 -10.21 -14.95 -29.70
N ILE A 68 -10.87 -15.21 -28.57
CA ILE A 68 -10.50 -14.69 -27.25
C ILE A 68 -10.57 -15.83 -26.25
N LYS A 69 -9.53 -15.95 -25.43
CA LYS A 69 -9.49 -16.77 -24.23
C LYS A 69 -9.05 -15.93 -23.05
N CYS A 70 -9.80 -15.95 -21.95
CA CYS A 70 -9.48 -15.17 -20.74
C CYS A 70 -9.05 -16.07 -19.59
N ASN A 71 -7.97 -15.71 -18.90
CA ASN A 71 -7.48 -16.40 -17.72
C ASN A 71 -7.11 -15.41 -16.61
N TRP A 72 -7.36 -15.76 -15.36
CA TRP A 72 -6.87 -15.02 -14.21
C TRP A 72 -5.43 -15.41 -13.86
N VAL A 73 -4.56 -14.41 -13.69
CA VAL A 73 -3.18 -14.60 -13.22
C VAL A 73 -2.98 -13.85 -11.92
N LYS A 74 -2.62 -14.60 -10.88
CA LYS A 74 -2.37 -14.06 -9.54
C LYS A 74 -0.97 -13.44 -9.46
N SER A 75 -0.89 -12.20 -8.98
CA SER A 75 0.38 -11.47 -8.79
C SER A 75 0.81 -11.46 -7.32
N LEU A 76 -0.09 -11.03 -6.41
CA LEU A 76 0.16 -10.97 -4.97
C LEU A 76 -1.02 -11.54 -4.18
N SER A 77 -0.71 -12.47 -3.28
CA SER A 77 -1.64 -13.03 -2.29
C SER A 77 -1.59 -12.24 -0.98
N ASN A 78 -2.64 -12.33 -0.16
CA ASN A 78 -2.74 -11.63 1.14
C ASN A 78 -2.70 -10.10 1.01
N PHE A 79 -3.09 -9.58 -0.15
CA PHE A 79 -3.16 -8.16 -0.45
C PHE A 79 -4.50 -7.60 0.04
N LEU A 80 -4.60 -7.32 1.35
CA LEU A 80 -5.81 -6.86 2.04
C LEU A 80 -6.15 -5.39 1.74
N TYR A 81 -6.66 -5.13 0.53
CA TYR A 81 -7.08 -3.79 0.11
C TYR A 81 -8.55 -3.55 0.41
N ASN A 82 -8.82 -2.41 1.06
CA ASN A 82 -10.15 -1.90 1.25
C ASN A 82 -10.29 -0.62 0.43
N ASP A 83 -11.26 -0.58 -0.46
CA ASP A 83 -11.56 0.62 -1.22
C ASP A 83 -12.26 1.65 -0.30
N GLU A 84 -11.65 2.82 -0.14
CA GLU A 84 -12.15 3.88 0.74
C GLU A 84 -13.40 4.59 0.23
N ASN A 85 -13.74 4.40 -1.04
CA ASN A 85 -14.94 4.92 -1.68
C ASN A 85 -16.12 3.95 -1.55
N SER A 86 -15.91 2.67 -1.89
CA SER A 86 -17.00 1.66 -1.91
C SER A 86 -17.08 0.77 -0.67
N GLU A 87 -16.09 0.83 0.23
CA GLU A 87 -15.90 -0.06 1.39
C GLU A 87 -15.73 -1.55 1.08
N LYS A 88 -15.62 -1.90 -0.21
CA LYS A 88 -15.35 -3.25 -0.69
C LYS A 88 -13.96 -3.71 -0.27
N ARG A 89 -13.82 -5.02 -0.02
CA ARG A 89 -12.59 -5.63 0.44
C ARG A 89 -12.08 -6.66 -0.57
N PHE A 90 -10.79 -6.62 -0.80
CA PHE A 90 -10.10 -7.53 -1.70
C PHE A 90 -8.87 -8.08 -0.98
N ASN A 91 -8.45 -9.30 -1.32
CA ASN A 91 -7.32 -9.99 -0.68
C ASN A 91 -6.27 -10.46 -1.68
N THR A 92 -6.50 -10.23 -2.96
CA THR A 92 -5.64 -10.68 -4.05
C THR A 92 -5.48 -9.56 -5.08
N LEU A 93 -4.23 -9.32 -5.50
CA LEU A 93 -3.90 -8.50 -6.65
C LEU A 93 -3.45 -9.40 -7.80
N GLY A 94 -3.88 -9.09 -9.01
CA GLY A 94 -3.48 -9.81 -10.21
C GLY A 94 -3.96 -9.11 -11.46
N TYR A 95 -4.13 -9.89 -12.52
CA TYR A 95 -4.65 -9.40 -13.79
C TYR A 95 -5.38 -10.52 -14.53
N PHE A 96 -6.37 -10.13 -15.32
CA PHE A 96 -6.94 -10.97 -16.35
C PHE A 96 -6.07 -10.86 -17.60
N GLN A 97 -5.62 -12.01 -18.11
CA GLN A 97 -4.90 -12.17 -19.36
C GLN A 97 -5.87 -12.64 -20.43
N PHE A 98 -5.89 -11.96 -21.57
CA PHE A 98 -6.62 -12.38 -22.76
C PHE A 98 -5.61 -12.80 -23.82
N GLU A 99 -5.70 -14.03 -24.29
CA GLU A 99 -5.03 -14.49 -25.51
C GLU A 99 -5.98 -14.22 -26.67
N VAL A 100 -5.51 -13.44 -27.65
CA VAL A 100 -6.36 -12.95 -28.75
C VAL A 100 -5.74 -13.23 -30.10
N GLU A 101 -6.57 -13.74 -31.01
CA GLU A 101 -6.16 -14.03 -32.37
C GLU A 101 -7.22 -13.61 -33.39
N HIS A 102 -6.85 -12.73 -34.32
CA HIS A 102 -7.68 -12.33 -35.45
C HIS A 102 -7.52 -13.27 -36.64
N TYR A 103 -8.62 -13.59 -37.33
CA TYR A 103 -8.64 -14.46 -38.51
C TYR A 103 -7.92 -15.80 -38.29
N LYS A 104 -8.13 -16.41 -37.11
CA LYS A 104 -7.57 -17.73 -36.79
C LYS A 104 -7.88 -18.79 -37.86
N GLU A 105 -9.10 -18.74 -38.38
CA GLU A 105 -9.61 -19.66 -39.42
C GLU A 105 -9.13 -19.29 -40.85
N ASP A 106 -8.63 -18.06 -41.07
CA ASP A 106 -8.13 -17.60 -42.37
C ASP A 106 -6.86 -16.74 -42.21
N PRO A 107 -5.70 -17.37 -41.94
CA PRO A 107 -4.46 -16.65 -41.68
C PRO A 107 -3.99 -15.74 -42.82
N SER A 108 -4.45 -15.98 -44.07
CA SER A 108 -4.08 -15.16 -45.23
C SER A 108 -4.52 -13.70 -45.07
N ARG A 109 -5.66 -13.47 -44.39
CA ARG A 109 -6.20 -12.14 -44.13
C ARG A 109 -5.42 -11.35 -43.09
N LYS A 110 -4.58 -12.00 -42.26
CA LYS A 110 -3.74 -11.34 -41.25
C LYS A 110 -2.80 -10.27 -41.85
N LYS A 111 -2.38 -10.44 -43.11
CA LYS A 111 -1.55 -9.46 -43.84
C LYS A 111 -2.25 -8.12 -44.08
N SER A 112 -3.58 -8.11 -44.14
CA SER A 112 -4.37 -6.90 -44.36
C SER A 112 -4.61 -6.08 -43.09
N LEU A 113 -4.28 -6.63 -41.91
CA LEU A 113 -4.51 -5.99 -40.63
C LEU A 113 -3.55 -4.82 -40.43
N LYS A 114 -4.14 -3.65 -40.19
CA LYS A 114 -3.40 -2.42 -39.88
C LYS A 114 -3.41 -2.17 -38.37
N PRO A 115 -2.33 -1.60 -37.81
CA PRO A 115 -2.24 -1.14 -36.42
C PRO A 115 -3.47 -0.37 -35.95
N LEU A 116 -3.93 0.57 -36.79
CA LEU A 116 -5.05 1.45 -36.52
C LEU A 116 -6.37 0.70 -36.30
N LEU A 117 -6.55 -0.45 -36.94
CA LEU A 117 -7.76 -1.27 -36.83
C LEU A 117 -7.68 -2.17 -35.59
N ILE A 118 -6.54 -2.83 -35.36
CA ILE A 118 -6.28 -3.69 -34.19
C ILE A 118 -6.58 -2.95 -32.89
N GLN A 119 -6.07 -1.70 -32.76
CA GLN A 119 -6.26 -0.91 -31.54
C GLN A 119 -7.71 -0.58 -31.20
N GLN A 120 -8.67 -0.70 -32.13
CA GLN A 120 -10.07 -0.36 -31.85
C GLN A 120 -10.72 -1.41 -30.97
N ILE A 121 -10.27 -2.66 -31.06
CA ILE A 121 -10.91 -3.76 -30.36
C ILE A 121 -10.73 -3.65 -28.83
N PRO A 122 -9.52 -3.42 -28.29
CA PRO A 122 -9.38 -3.30 -26.84
C PRO A 122 -10.04 -2.03 -26.27
N ILE A 123 -10.37 -1.02 -27.09
CA ILE A 123 -11.19 0.14 -26.65
C ILE A 123 -12.63 -0.30 -26.40
N LEU A 124 -13.20 -1.07 -27.32
CA LEU A 124 -14.55 -1.64 -27.17
C LEU A 124 -14.63 -2.57 -25.96
N VAL A 125 -13.61 -3.42 -25.79
CA VAL A 125 -13.52 -4.33 -24.63
C VAL A 125 -13.44 -3.55 -23.33
N LEU A 126 -12.67 -2.46 -23.27
CA LEU A 126 -12.58 -1.63 -22.06
C LEU A 126 -13.96 -1.09 -21.64
N ASN A 127 -14.78 -0.65 -22.59
CA ASN A 127 -16.14 -0.19 -22.30
C ASN A 127 -17.04 -1.33 -21.78
N ILE A 128 -16.93 -2.51 -22.37
CA ILE A 128 -17.66 -3.70 -21.90
C ILE A 128 -17.23 -4.05 -20.46
N LEU A 129 -15.93 -4.00 -20.17
CA LEU A 129 -15.39 -4.29 -18.84
C LEU A 129 -15.76 -3.21 -17.82
N LYS A 130 -15.87 -1.94 -18.23
CA LYS A 130 -16.43 -0.86 -17.39
C LYS A 130 -17.85 -1.20 -16.94
N GLU A 131 -18.73 -1.51 -17.88
CA GLU A 131 -20.11 -1.92 -17.56
C GLU A 131 -20.13 -3.14 -16.63
N TYR A 132 -19.28 -4.13 -16.88
CA TYR A 132 -19.14 -5.32 -16.05
C TYR A 132 -18.72 -5.00 -14.61
N ASN A 133 -17.72 -4.12 -14.44
CA ASN A 133 -17.10 -3.77 -13.17
C ASN A 133 -18.09 -3.11 -12.19
N TYR A 134 -19.05 -2.34 -12.70
CA TYR A 134 -20.00 -1.58 -11.87
C TYR A 134 -21.28 -2.34 -11.50
N LYS A 135 -21.47 -3.58 -11.96
CA LYS A 135 -22.64 -4.37 -11.56
C LYS A 135 -22.53 -4.86 -10.12
N SER A 136 -23.63 -4.81 -9.38
CA SER A 136 -23.72 -5.30 -7.99
C SER A 136 -23.42 -6.79 -7.85
N GLU A 137 -23.69 -7.60 -8.86
CA GLU A 137 -23.36 -9.04 -8.86
C GLU A 137 -21.85 -9.33 -8.89
N ASN A 138 -21.02 -8.32 -9.17
CA ASN A 138 -19.57 -8.42 -9.30
C ASN A 138 -18.80 -7.76 -8.15
N GLU A 139 -19.41 -7.62 -6.97
CA GLU A 139 -18.82 -6.95 -5.82
C GLU A 139 -17.45 -7.48 -5.37
N GLY A 140 -17.15 -8.76 -5.62
CA GLY A 140 -15.85 -9.37 -5.28
C GLY A 140 -14.72 -9.13 -6.29
N ILE A 141 -14.95 -8.34 -7.34
CA ILE A 141 -13.96 -8.00 -8.37
C ILE A 141 -13.90 -6.48 -8.54
N HIS A 142 -12.69 -5.94 -8.67
CA HIS A 142 -12.47 -4.56 -9.05
C HIS A 142 -11.40 -4.48 -10.14
N LEU A 143 -11.84 -4.23 -11.37
CA LEU A 143 -10.99 -4.11 -12.55
C LEU A 143 -10.37 -2.71 -12.65
N ASP A 144 -9.14 -2.63 -13.14
CA ASP A 144 -8.50 -1.37 -13.56
C ASP A 144 -9.10 -0.90 -14.89
N THR A 145 -10.29 -0.32 -14.79
CA THR A 145 -11.02 0.23 -15.95
C THR A 145 -10.70 1.70 -16.22
N GLU A 146 -10.05 2.37 -15.28
CA GLU A 146 -9.61 3.76 -15.42
C GLU A 146 -8.30 3.87 -16.21
N SER A 147 -7.53 2.79 -16.27
CA SER A 147 -6.41 2.66 -17.21
C SER A 147 -6.86 2.01 -18.52
N PRO A 148 -6.18 2.32 -19.65
CA PRO A 148 -6.32 1.54 -20.87
C PRO A 148 -5.91 0.06 -20.65
N ILE A 149 -6.46 -0.88 -21.41
CA ILE A 149 -6.03 -2.29 -21.40
C ILE A 149 -4.54 -2.40 -21.82
N TYR A 150 -3.71 -3.22 -21.19
CA TYR A 150 -2.34 -3.40 -21.71
C TYR A 150 -2.35 -4.35 -22.88
N VAL A 151 -1.78 -3.97 -24.02
CA VAL A 151 -1.84 -4.78 -25.24
C VAL A 151 -0.44 -5.09 -25.73
N PHE A 152 -0.08 -6.36 -25.82
CA PHE A 152 1.06 -6.79 -26.63
C PHE A 152 0.56 -7.29 -27.98
N VAL A 153 1.10 -6.74 -29.07
CA VAL A 153 0.87 -7.26 -30.43
C VAL A 153 2.17 -7.87 -30.92
N THR A 154 2.08 -9.05 -31.54
CA THR A 154 3.26 -9.74 -32.04
C THR A 154 3.22 -9.88 -33.56
N SER A 155 4.41 -9.94 -34.15
CA SER A 155 4.62 -10.21 -35.56
C SER A 155 5.83 -11.09 -35.73
N ASN A 156 5.75 -12.09 -36.61
CA ASN A 156 6.88 -12.96 -36.91
C ASN A 156 7.36 -12.91 -38.37
N LYS A 157 6.70 -12.09 -39.20
CA LYS A 157 7.02 -11.93 -40.62
C LYS A 157 6.92 -10.47 -41.03
N THR A 158 7.76 -10.08 -41.97
CA THR A 158 7.71 -8.79 -42.65
C THR A 158 7.63 -8.97 -44.15
N GLU A 159 7.14 -7.96 -44.85
CA GLU A 159 7.34 -7.84 -46.29
C GLU A 159 8.17 -6.58 -46.57
N PRO A 160 9.40 -6.70 -47.11
CA PRO A 160 10.12 -7.94 -47.46
C PRO A 160 10.56 -8.79 -46.24
N GLU A 161 10.81 -10.08 -46.44
CA GLU A 161 11.00 -11.09 -45.36
C GLU A 161 12.38 -11.02 -44.67
N ASP A 162 13.41 -10.43 -45.30
CA ASP A 162 14.81 -10.48 -44.83
C ASP A 162 15.40 -9.09 -44.49
N ILE A 163 14.72 -8.32 -43.65
CA ILE A 163 15.20 -7.00 -43.26
C ILE A 163 16.31 -7.11 -42.20
N VAL A 164 17.49 -6.56 -42.52
CA VAL A 164 18.56 -6.36 -41.54
C VAL A 164 18.26 -5.11 -40.70
N TRP A 165 17.99 -5.28 -39.41
CA TRP A 165 17.63 -4.18 -38.51
C TRP A 165 18.84 -3.40 -37.99
N ASN A 166 19.46 -2.62 -38.87
CA ASN A 166 20.49 -1.63 -38.51
C ASN A 166 19.88 -0.22 -38.36
N PRO A 167 20.59 0.75 -37.75
CA PRO A 167 20.09 2.11 -37.58
C PRO A 167 19.59 2.76 -38.88
N SER A 168 20.25 2.50 -40.01
CA SER A 168 19.84 3.04 -41.32
C SER A 168 18.50 2.48 -41.79
N ASN A 169 18.23 1.19 -41.61
CA ASN A 169 16.97 0.56 -42.00
C ASN A 169 15.84 0.92 -41.03
N ILE A 170 16.13 1.12 -39.74
CA ILE A 170 15.15 1.63 -38.78
C ILE A 170 14.70 3.03 -39.17
N GLU A 171 15.64 3.92 -39.52
CA GLU A 171 15.30 5.25 -40.00
C GLU A 171 14.55 5.20 -41.34
N LYS A 172 14.98 4.33 -42.27
CA LYS A 172 14.28 4.10 -43.55
C LYS A 172 12.81 3.70 -43.35
N TYR A 173 12.53 2.81 -42.39
CA TYR A 173 11.20 2.28 -42.13
C TYR A 173 10.46 2.96 -40.96
N LYS A 174 10.99 4.09 -40.47
CA LYS A 174 10.51 4.84 -39.31
C LYS A 174 9.01 5.05 -39.30
N LYS A 175 8.42 5.46 -40.44
CA LYS A 175 6.97 5.71 -40.54
C LYS A 175 6.12 4.46 -40.26
N VAL A 176 6.55 3.29 -40.74
CA VAL A 176 5.80 2.04 -40.51
C VAL A 176 5.98 1.60 -39.07
N ILE A 177 7.22 1.61 -38.56
CA ILE A 177 7.53 1.27 -37.16
C ILE A 177 6.74 2.19 -36.21
N ALA A 178 6.69 3.48 -36.50
CA ALA A 178 5.94 4.48 -35.74
C ALA A 178 4.46 4.08 -35.57
N ASN A 179 3.77 3.70 -36.65
CA ASN A 179 2.37 3.28 -36.59
C ASN A 179 2.16 2.06 -35.67
N TRP A 180 3.07 1.09 -35.68
CA TRP A 180 3.01 -0.07 -34.78
C TRP A 180 3.37 0.30 -33.34
N THR A 181 4.29 1.26 -33.15
CA THR A 181 4.62 1.76 -31.81
C THR A 181 3.49 2.60 -31.17
N GLU A 182 2.57 3.14 -31.98
CA GLU A 182 1.46 3.97 -31.51
C GLU A 182 0.22 3.18 -31.10
N ILE A 183 0.16 1.88 -31.44
CA ILE A 183 -0.96 1.02 -31.09
C ILE A 183 -1.30 1.21 -29.62
N TYR A 184 -2.55 1.61 -29.39
CA TYR A 184 -3.13 1.69 -28.06
C TYR A 184 -2.42 2.65 -27.10
N SER A 185 -1.95 3.79 -27.63
CA SER A 185 -1.34 4.84 -26.81
C SER A 185 -2.35 5.75 -26.09
N GLY A 186 -3.63 5.79 -26.52
CA GLY A 186 -4.85 6.22 -25.81
C GLY A 186 -4.92 7.65 -25.23
N GLN A 187 -3.81 8.25 -24.83
CA GLN A 187 -3.75 9.49 -24.03
C GLN A 187 -2.52 10.35 -24.36
N TRP A 188 -1.68 9.97 -25.33
CA TRP A 188 -0.51 10.77 -25.70
C TRP A 188 -0.65 11.25 -27.14
N GLU A 189 -0.92 12.54 -27.30
CA GLU A 189 -0.64 13.22 -28.55
C GLU A 189 0.87 13.40 -28.69
N ASP A 190 1.32 13.29 -29.93
CA ASP A 190 2.65 13.58 -30.46
C ASP A 190 3.69 12.44 -30.40
N TYR A 191 3.78 11.74 -31.54
CA TYR A 191 5.05 11.17 -31.98
C TYR A 191 6.03 12.32 -32.24
N SER A 192 6.76 12.70 -31.20
CA SER A 192 7.95 13.51 -31.40
C SER A 192 9.11 12.64 -31.85
N GLU A 193 9.97 13.21 -32.69
CA GLU A 193 11.21 12.56 -33.11
C GLU A 193 12.07 12.13 -31.92
N THR A 194 12.10 12.95 -30.87
CA THR A 194 12.77 12.65 -29.58
C THR A 194 12.24 11.36 -28.95
N LEU A 195 10.92 11.19 -28.92
CA LEU A 195 10.27 10.06 -28.29
C LEU A 195 10.48 8.76 -29.08
N PHE A 196 10.54 8.84 -30.41
CA PHE A 196 10.93 7.70 -31.25
C PHE A 196 12.38 7.30 -31.01
N ASN A 197 13.31 8.26 -31.05
CA ASN A 197 14.73 8.01 -30.89
C ASN A 197 15.02 7.33 -29.54
N LYS A 198 14.43 7.85 -28.45
CA LYS A 198 14.51 7.24 -27.11
C LYS A 198 14.05 5.77 -27.10
N ARG A 199 13.02 5.43 -27.87
CA ARG A 199 12.47 4.07 -27.93
C ARG A 199 13.30 3.10 -28.73
N ILE A 200 14.01 3.56 -29.75
CA ILE A 200 14.87 2.67 -30.56
C ILE A 200 16.28 2.56 -29.98
N GLU A 201 16.69 3.49 -29.10
CA GLU A 201 18.06 3.55 -28.54
C GLU A 201 18.47 2.26 -27.80
N ASN A 202 17.59 1.69 -26.98
CA ASN A 202 17.91 0.55 -26.11
C ASN A 202 17.20 -0.77 -26.47
N ASN A 203 16.35 -0.74 -27.51
CA ASN A 203 15.46 -1.85 -27.89
C ASN A 203 15.95 -2.64 -29.11
N LEU A 204 17.19 -2.39 -29.54
CA LEU A 204 17.86 -3.16 -30.57
C LEU A 204 18.64 -4.27 -29.90
N SER A 205 17.90 -5.31 -29.52
CA SER A 205 18.51 -6.58 -29.09
C SER A 205 19.48 -7.03 -30.18
N ASN A 206 20.72 -7.27 -29.78
CA ASN A 206 21.83 -7.75 -30.60
C ASN A 206 21.63 -9.19 -31.14
N ARG A 207 20.46 -9.80 -30.87
CA ARG A 207 20.01 -11.03 -31.52
C ARG A 207 19.35 -10.62 -32.83
N LEU A 208 20.00 -10.94 -33.94
CA LEU A 208 19.81 -10.57 -35.35
C LEU A 208 18.38 -10.25 -35.90
N SER A 209 17.28 -10.39 -35.16
CA SER A 209 15.94 -10.00 -35.63
C SER A 209 14.87 -9.75 -34.56
N GLU A 210 15.25 -9.39 -33.32
CA GLU A 210 14.30 -9.08 -32.25
C GLU A 210 14.09 -7.56 -32.09
N LEU A 211 12.97 -7.02 -32.57
CA LEU A 211 12.56 -5.63 -32.34
C LEU A 211 11.41 -5.59 -31.32
N HIS A 212 11.65 -4.94 -30.18
CA HIS A 212 10.64 -4.82 -29.12
C HIS A 212 10.38 -3.35 -28.82
N PHE A 213 9.15 -2.89 -28.94
CA PHE A 213 8.79 -1.52 -28.61
C PHE A 213 7.76 -1.53 -27.50
N LEU A 214 8.15 -1.15 -26.29
CA LEU A 214 7.26 -1.13 -25.13
C LEU A 214 6.91 0.32 -24.76
N ARG A 215 5.62 0.55 -24.54
CA ARG A 215 5.02 1.80 -24.07
C ARG A 215 4.26 1.55 -22.76
N ARG A 216 3.87 2.64 -22.11
CA ARG A 216 3.05 2.62 -20.89
C ARG A 216 1.76 1.77 -20.98
N ASN A 217 1.15 1.64 -22.15
CA ASN A 217 -0.14 0.93 -22.32
C ASN A 217 -0.08 -0.21 -23.33
N SER A 218 1.05 -0.44 -23.98
CA SER A 218 1.14 -1.42 -25.05
C SER A 218 2.57 -1.84 -25.36
N GLY A 219 2.72 -2.92 -26.11
CA GLY A 219 3.98 -3.37 -26.67
C GLY A 219 3.79 -3.90 -28.08
N PHE A 220 4.76 -3.65 -28.95
CA PHE A 220 4.89 -4.36 -30.23
C PHE A 220 6.16 -5.19 -30.21
N ILE A 221 6.04 -6.48 -30.51
CA ILE A 221 7.15 -7.43 -30.56
C ILE A 221 7.23 -8.00 -31.97
N TYR A 222 8.33 -7.73 -32.65
CA TYR A 222 8.68 -8.41 -33.88
C TYR A 222 9.89 -9.31 -33.67
N MET A 223 9.79 -10.54 -34.16
CA MET A 223 10.92 -11.47 -34.25
C MET A 223 10.89 -12.14 -35.61
N ALA A 224 12.01 -12.28 -36.33
CA ALA A 224 11.96 -13.10 -37.54
C ALA A 224 11.50 -14.53 -37.21
N GLU A 225 10.81 -15.18 -38.15
CA GLU A 225 10.09 -16.43 -37.93
C GLU A 225 10.90 -17.50 -37.18
N GLU A 226 12.14 -17.76 -37.60
CA GLU A 226 13.02 -18.74 -36.95
C GLU A 226 13.33 -18.37 -35.48
N ASN A 227 13.52 -17.08 -35.18
CA ASN A 227 13.77 -16.63 -33.81
C ASN A 227 12.49 -16.62 -32.98
N TYR A 228 11.34 -16.32 -33.58
CA TYR A 228 10.06 -16.43 -32.91
C TYR A 228 9.84 -17.87 -32.42
N GLU A 229 10.02 -18.86 -33.30
CA GLU A 229 9.86 -20.28 -32.95
C GLU A 229 10.82 -20.74 -31.85
N LYS A 230 12.07 -20.26 -31.88
CA LYS A 230 13.09 -20.68 -30.90
C LYS A 230 12.96 -19.98 -29.54
N PHE A 231 12.63 -18.69 -29.54
CA PHE A 231 12.82 -17.83 -28.36
C PHE A 231 11.54 -17.14 -27.88
N PHE A 232 10.44 -17.12 -28.65
CA PHE A 232 9.26 -16.39 -28.21
C PHE A 232 8.68 -16.99 -26.92
N GLU A 233 8.33 -18.28 -26.94
CA GLU A 233 7.78 -18.97 -25.77
C GLU A 233 8.80 -19.12 -24.64
N SER A 234 10.03 -19.54 -24.96
CA SER A 234 11.05 -19.87 -23.96
C SER A 234 11.76 -18.65 -23.35
N TYR A 235 11.60 -17.46 -23.94
CA TYR A 235 12.33 -16.28 -23.52
C TYR A 235 11.45 -15.01 -23.51
N MET A 236 10.78 -14.67 -24.61
CA MET A 236 9.98 -13.43 -24.65
C MET A 236 8.77 -13.48 -23.71
N MET A 237 8.09 -14.62 -23.63
CA MET A 237 6.98 -14.79 -22.70
C MET A 237 7.43 -14.63 -21.25
N GLU A 238 8.49 -15.34 -20.86
CA GLU A 238 9.00 -15.36 -19.48
C GLU A 238 9.60 -14.02 -19.04
N TYR A 239 10.38 -13.36 -19.90
CA TYR A 239 11.20 -12.22 -19.51
C TYR A 239 10.65 -10.86 -19.98
N VAL A 240 9.66 -10.83 -20.89
CA VAL A 240 9.10 -9.55 -21.36
C VAL A 240 7.61 -9.50 -21.16
N ILE A 241 6.87 -10.47 -21.68
CA ILE A 241 5.42 -10.41 -21.71
C ILE A 241 4.81 -10.67 -20.33
N PHE A 242 5.28 -11.64 -19.54
CA PHE A 242 4.73 -11.93 -18.20
C PHE A 242 5.15 -10.94 -17.08
N PRO A 243 6.40 -10.43 -17.04
CA PRO A 243 6.79 -9.46 -16.02
C PRO A 243 6.07 -8.11 -16.15
N THR A 244 5.72 -7.72 -17.38
CA THR A 244 5.06 -6.44 -17.68
C THR A 244 3.69 -6.25 -17.01
N PRO A 245 2.69 -7.14 -17.17
CA PRO A 245 1.39 -7.02 -16.52
C PRO A 245 1.49 -7.15 -15.01
N LYS A 246 2.50 -7.87 -14.49
CA LYS A 246 2.80 -7.89 -13.04
C LYS A 246 3.18 -6.49 -12.54
N LEU A 247 4.09 -5.81 -13.24
CA LEU A 247 4.44 -4.42 -12.95
C LEU A 247 3.25 -3.48 -13.11
N ARG A 248 2.41 -3.68 -14.13
CA ARG A 248 1.20 -2.90 -14.33
C ARG A 248 0.20 -3.07 -13.17
N ALA A 249 0.02 -4.29 -12.68
CA ALA A 249 -0.82 -4.56 -11.51
C ALA A 249 -0.28 -3.87 -10.26
N VAL A 250 1.05 -3.86 -10.06
CA VAL A 250 1.68 -3.08 -8.98
C VAL A 250 1.42 -1.59 -9.14
N PHE A 251 1.57 -1.05 -10.36
CA PHE A 251 1.26 0.36 -10.64
C PHE A 251 -0.21 0.70 -10.34
N PHE A 252 -1.15 -0.16 -10.75
CA PHE A 252 -2.57 -0.03 -10.42
C PHE A 252 -2.83 -0.01 -8.91
N ALA A 253 -2.18 -0.91 -8.16
CA ALA A 253 -2.27 -0.96 -6.71
C ALA A 253 -1.75 0.31 -6.04
N LEU A 254 -0.61 0.83 -6.50
CA LEU A 254 -0.05 2.10 -6.01
C LEU A 254 -1.00 3.27 -6.30
N ARG A 255 -1.59 3.34 -7.50
CA ARG A 255 -2.58 4.38 -7.83
C ARG A 255 -3.80 4.31 -6.93
N SER A 256 -4.31 3.11 -6.69
CA SER A 256 -5.48 2.89 -5.81
C SER A 256 -5.20 3.28 -4.36
N ILE A 257 -4.00 2.98 -3.83
CA ILE A 257 -3.55 3.45 -2.52
C ILE A 257 -3.45 4.98 -2.50
N ASN A 258 -2.86 5.57 -3.53
CA ASN A 258 -2.71 7.02 -3.64
C ASN A 258 -4.07 7.75 -3.64
N GLU A 259 -5.06 7.24 -4.39
CA GLU A 259 -6.44 7.76 -4.41
C GLU A 259 -7.13 7.58 -3.05
N SER A 260 -6.95 6.43 -2.40
CA SER A 260 -7.47 6.19 -1.04
C SER A 260 -6.90 7.17 -0.03
N LEU A 261 -5.61 7.52 -0.14
CA LEU A 261 -4.99 8.55 0.71
C LEU A 261 -5.57 9.94 0.46
N ASP A 262 -5.89 10.29 -0.78
CA ASP A 262 -6.55 11.58 -1.09
C ASP A 262 -7.93 11.68 -0.43
N LEU A 263 -8.73 10.61 -0.53
CA LEU A 263 -10.03 10.54 0.14
C LEU A 263 -9.91 10.64 1.66
N LEU A 264 -8.92 9.97 2.26
CA LEU A 264 -8.68 10.06 3.70
C LEU A 264 -8.21 11.45 4.10
N PHE A 265 -7.33 12.08 3.33
CA PHE A 265 -6.87 13.45 3.57
C PHE A 265 -8.05 14.44 3.54
N LEU A 266 -8.94 14.35 2.55
CA LEU A 266 -10.15 15.17 2.50
C LEU A 266 -11.07 14.93 3.71
N LYS A 267 -11.23 13.67 4.14
CA LYS A 267 -12.00 13.32 5.35
C LYS A 267 -11.38 13.91 6.61
N THR A 268 -10.05 14.03 6.70
CA THR A 268 -9.38 14.70 7.84
C THR A 268 -9.66 16.21 7.89
N GLN A 269 -9.96 16.83 6.76
CA GLN A 269 -10.26 18.26 6.69
C GLN A 269 -11.74 18.60 6.93
N THR A 270 -12.66 17.67 6.63
CA THR A 270 -14.08 18.02 6.43
C THR A 270 -15.01 17.85 7.63
N GLN A 271 -14.75 17.03 8.68
CA GLN A 271 -15.63 17.04 9.89
C GLN A 271 -15.15 16.26 11.13
N ALA A 272 -15.52 16.82 12.30
CA ALA A 272 -15.70 16.28 13.66
C ALA A 272 -14.81 15.11 14.15
N PHE A 273 -14.09 15.36 15.26
CA PHE A 273 -13.23 14.49 16.08
C PHE A 273 -13.65 13.03 16.37
N GLN A 274 -14.87 12.59 16.03
CA GLN A 274 -15.36 11.23 16.31
C GLN A 274 -14.77 10.14 15.39
N GLY A 275 -14.07 10.51 14.30
CA GLY A 275 -13.51 9.56 13.32
C GLY A 275 -12.01 9.25 13.42
N VAL A 276 -11.24 9.91 14.30
CA VAL A 276 -9.76 9.87 14.29
C VAL A 276 -9.18 8.45 14.38
N LYS A 277 -9.73 7.59 15.26
CA LYS A 277 -9.28 6.19 15.41
C LYS A 277 -9.56 5.34 14.16
N ILE A 278 -10.67 5.62 13.47
CA ILE A 278 -11.04 4.89 12.24
C ILE A 278 -10.08 5.28 11.12
N ILE A 279 -9.79 6.58 10.99
CA ILE A 279 -8.82 7.11 10.03
C ILE A 279 -7.41 6.53 10.29
N GLU A 280 -6.98 6.49 11.55
CA GLU A 280 -5.70 5.89 11.95
C GLU A 280 -5.60 4.41 11.53
N GLN A 281 -6.65 3.62 11.78
CA GLN A 281 -6.69 2.22 11.38
C GLN A 281 -6.63 2.06 9.86
N LYS A 282 -7.33 2.91 9.10
CA LYS A 282 -7.32 2.89 7.63
C LYS A 282 -5.94 3.25 7.07
N ILE A 283 -5.29 4.28 7.62
CA ILE A 283 -3.90 4.65 7.27
C ILE A 283 -2.93 3.50 7.58
N ARG A 284 -3.09 2.82 8.72
CA ARG A 284 -2.25 1.68 9.11
C ARG A 284 -2.36 0.54 8.09
N ASN A 285 -3.57 0.22 7.65
CA ASN A 285 -3.80 -0.81 6.64
C ASN A 285 -3.15 -0.43 5.29
N LEU A 286 -3.30 0.82 4.85
CA LEU A 286 -2.66 1.31 3.62
C LEU A 286 -1.12 1.28 3.71
N ARG A 287 -0.54 1.55 4.89
CA ARG A 287 0.91 1.42 5.12
C ARG A 287 1.39 -0.02 4.99
N LEU A 288 0.63 -0.99 5.52
CA LEU A 288 0.94 -2.41 5.36
C LEU A 288 0.93 -2.83 3.88
N LEU A 289 -0.09 -2.40 3.12
CA LEU A 289 -0.17 -2.68 1.68
C LEU A 289 0.98 -2.06 0.90
N ARG A 290 1.33 -0.79 1.20
CA ARG A 290 2.50 -0.14 0.62
C ARG A 290 3.78 -0.92 0.94
N GLY A 291 3.92 -1.43 2.15
CA GLY A 291 5.03 -2.31 2.56
C GLY A 291 5.12 -3.58 1.70
N MET A 292 4.01 -4.29 1.51
CA MET A 292 3.95 -5.49 0.65
C MET A 292 4.34 -5.19 -0.80
N ILE A 293 3.82 -4.09 -1.36
CA ILE A 293 4.18 -3.65 -2.71
C ILE A 293 5.67 -3.32 -2.78
N GLN A 294 6.20 -2.63 -1.78
CA GLN A 294 7.61 -2.27 -1.73
C GLN A 294 8.51 -3.51 -1.67
N THR A 295 8.18 -4.52 -0.84
CA THR A 295 8.89 -5.80 -0.84
C THR A 295 8.86 -6.46 -2.22
N THR A 296 7.71 -6.43 -2.89
CA THR A 296 7.58 -6.97 -4.26
C THR A 296 8.48 -6.24 -5.24
N LEU A 297 8.51 -4.91 -5.18
CA LEU A 297 9.40 -4.09 -6.01
C LEU A 297 10.87 -4.34 -5.68
N SER A 298 11.25 -4.49 -4.41
CA SER A 298 12.62 -4.81 -4.00
C SER A 298 13.08 -6.15 -4.57
N VAL A 299 12.21 -7.17 -4.64
CA VAL A 299 12.54 -8.44 -5.32
C VAL A 299 12.84 -8.19 -6.79
N ILE A 300 12.01 -7.41 -7.48
CA ILE A 300 12.20 -7.06 -8.89
C ILE A 300 13.51 -6.26 -9.09
N TYR A 301 13.80 -5.29 -8.22
CA TYR A 301 15.06 -4.54 -8.26
C TYR A 301 16.28 -5.41 -7.99
N ASN A 302 16.20 -6.33 -7.03
CA ASN A 302 17.28 -7.28 -6.76
C ASN A 302 17.50 -8.22 -7.96
N GLU A 303 16.44 -8.70 -8.61
CA GLU A 303 16.59 -9.46 -9.85
C GLU A 303 17.33 -8.66 -10.93
N LEU A 304 17.10 -7.35 -11.06
CA LEU A 304 17.84 -6.51 -12.01
C LEU A 304 19.35 -6.50 -11.76
N ASP A 305 19.76 -6.52 -10.49
CA ASP A 305 21.16 -6.41 -10.08
C ASP A 305 21.91 -7.75 -10.14
N TYR A 306 21.22 -8.86 -9.89
CA TYR A 306 21.83 -10.20 -9.87
C TYR A 306 21.68 -10.98 -11.18
N ASN A 307 20.70 -10.64 -12.02
CA ASN A 307 20.46 -11.40 -13.25
C ASN A 307 21.53 -11.07 -14.31
N ARG A 308 22.23 -12.11 -14.78
CA ARG A 308 23.26 -11.98 -15.82
C ARG A 308 22.69 -11.72 -17.22
N ARG A 309 21.36 -11.77 -17.40
CA ARG A 309 20.70 -11.51 -18.68
C ARG A 309 20.49 -10.00 -18.89
N GLN A 310 21.50 -9.35 -19.47
CA GLN A 310 21.52 -7.90 -19.72
C GLN A 310 20.26 -7.38 -20.44
N HIS A 311 19.72 -8.12 -21.41
CA HIS A 311 18.51 -7.73 -22.14
C HIS A 311 17.27 -7.66 -21.25
N TYR A 312 17.02 -8.69 -20.42
CA TYR A 312 15.90 -8.69 -19.48
C TYR A 312 15.99 -7.51 -18.51
N SER A 313 17.17 -7.28 -17.95
CA SER A 313 17.39 -6.17 -17.02
C SER A 313 17.16 -4.81 -17.68
N SER A 314 17.52 -4.65 -18.95
CA SER A 314 17.26 -3.42 -19.72
C SER A 314 15.75 -3.18 -19.92
N VAL A 315 15.03 -4.21 -20.38
CA VAL A 315 13.58 -4.15 -20.60
C VAL A 315 12.83 -3.81 -19.31
N LEU A 316 13.19 -4.45 -18.20
CA LEU A 316 12.51 -4.26 -16.93
C LEU A 316 12.81 -2.86 -16.34
N LYS A 317 14.04 -2.34 -16.48
CA LYS A 317 14.38 -0.94 -16.14
C LYS A 317 13.58 0.06 -16.97
N HIS A 318 13.45 -0.19 -18.28
CA HIS A 318 12.63 0.63 -19.17
C HIS A 318 11.16 0.66 -18.71
N LEU A 319 10.57 -0.50 -18.42
CA LEU A 319 9.19 -0.60 -17.94
C LEU A 319 8.97 0.14 -16.62
N LEU A 320 9.88 0.00 -15.66
CA LEU A 320 9.82 0.71 -14.38
C LEU A 320 9.81 2.24 -14.56
N ALA A 321 10.62 2.74 -15.50
CA ALA A 321 10.67 4.15 -15.85
C ALA A 321 9.39 4.60 -16.57
N GLU A 322 8.92 3.86 -17.57
CA GLU A 322 7.72 4.19 -18.36
C GLU A 322 6.42 4.17 -17.52
N PHE A 323 6.37 3.32 -16.48
CA PHE A 323 5.25 3.30 -15.54
C PHE A 323 5.40 4.32 -14.41
N GLU A 324 6.51 5.06 -14.34
CA GLU A 324 6.79 6.08 -13.31
C GLU A 324 6.63 5.54 -11.88
N ILE A 325 7.01 4.27 -11.65
CA ILE A 325 6.78 3.61 -10.35
C ILE A 325 7.49 4.35 -9.21
N GLY A 326 8.70 4.86 -9.46
CA GLY A 326 9.43 5.67 -8.48
C GLY A 326 8.64 6.93 -8.07
N ASN A 327 8.13 7.67 -9.04
CA ASN A 327 7.41 8.93 -8.80
C ASN A 327 6.11 8.72 -8.01
N ILE A 328 5.36 7.64 -8.30
CA ILE A 328 4.13 7.36 -7.54
C ILE A 328 4.43 6.91 -6.11
N VAL A 329 5.49 6.11 -5.89
CA VAL A 329 5.93 5.72 -4.55
C VAL A 329 6.33 6.93 -3.73
N GLU A 330 7.09 7.87 -4.32
CA GLU A 330 7.48 9.11 -3.66
C GLU A 330 6.27 9.96 -3.25
N ARG A 331 5.30 10.17 -4.16
CA ARG A 331 4.05 10.89 -3.87
C ARG A 331 3.25 10.24 -2.74
N ILE A 332 3.15 8.91 -2.73
CA ILE A 332 2.47 8.16 -1.65
C ILE A 332 3.17 8.41 -0.31
N ASN A 333 4.50 8.38 -0.27
CA ASN A 333 5.27 8.64 0.95
C ASN A 333 5.05 10.07 1.46
N GLN A 334 5.06 11.07 0.57
CA GLN A 334 4.78 12.47 0.92
C GLN A 334 3.35 12.64 1.50
N LYS A 335 2.34 11.98 0.91
CA LYS A 335 0.96 12.00 1.42
C LYS A 335 0.83 11.34 2.79
N PHE A 336 1.51 10.21 3.02
CA PHE A 336 1.54 9.58 4.34
C PHE A 336 2.16 10.49 5.40
N SER A 337 3.19 11.28 5.05
CA SER A 337 3.77 12.30 5.94
C SER A 337 2.76 13.40 6.22
N SER A 338 2.15 13.97 5.17
CA SER A 338 1.19 15.08 5.30
C SER A 338 -0.03 14.71 6.15
N ILE A 339 -0.60 13.51 5.93
CA ILE A 339 -1.72 13.00 6.74
C ILE A 339 -1.27 12.78 8.18
N TYR A 340 -0.03 12.33 8.39
CA TYR A 340 0.50 12.15 9.74
C TYR A 340 0.61 13.48 10.49
N ASP A 341 1.11 14.53 9.86
CA ASP A 341 1.23 15.87 10.46
C ASP A 341 -0.14 16.42 10.86
N VAL A 342 -1.12 16.34 9.95
CA VAL A 342 -2.52 16.73 10.24
C VAL A 342 -3.09 15.94 11.41
N MET A 343 -2.80 14.63 11.48
CA MET A 343 -3.25 13.79 12.59
C MET A 343 -2.60 14.22 13.92
N GLN A 344 -1.31 14.55 13.94
CA GLN A 344 -0.65 15.07 15.15
C GLN A 344 -1.30 16.38 15.62
N ASP A 345 -1.54 17.32 14.72
CA ASP A 345 -2.21 18.57 15.04
C ASP A 345 -3.63 18.35 15.60
N LEU A 346 -4.34 17.35 15.07
CA LEU A 346 -5.64 16.95 15.62
C LEU A 346 -5.49 16.36 17.03
N TYR A 347 -4.49 15.51 17.29
CA TYR A 347 -4.25 14.98 18.64
C TYR A 347 -3.89 16.08 19.64
N HIS A 348 -3.04 17.03 19.26
CA HIS A 348 -2.69 18.19 20.10
C HIS A 348 -3.94 18.99 20.47
N ARG A 349 -4.71 19.42 19.46
CA ARG A 349 -5.98 20.12 19.68
C ARG A 349 -6.94 19.35 20.59
N LYS A 350 -7.03 18.02 20.45
CA LYS A 350 -7.88 17.20 21.32
C LYS A 350 -7.40 17.15 22.76
N ASN A 351 -6.09 17.11 22.99
CA ASN A 351 -5.54 17.16 24.34
C ASN A 351 -5.81 18.53 24.97
N ASP A 352 -5.62 19.60 24.20
CA ASP A 352 -5.90 20.97 24.64
C ASP A 352 -7.40 21.14 24.95
N GLU A 353 -8.31 20.73 24.07
CA GLU A 353 -9.76 20.77 24.30
C GLU A 353 -10.20 19.92 25.52
N ASN A 354 -9.59 18.74 25.72
CA ASN A 354 -9.89 17.91 26.89
C ASN A 354 -9.38 18.54 28.18
N GLN A 355 -8.22 19.20 28.13
CA GLN A 355 -7.65 19.92 29.26
C GLN A 355 -8.50 21.15 29.59
N GLU A 356 -8.88 21.96 28.59
CA GLU A 356 -9.78 23.11 28.76
C GLU A 356 -11.17 22.71 29.24
N ARG A 357 -11.76 21.59 28.77
CA ARG A 357 -13.03 21.07 29.29
C ARG A 357 -12.92 20.58 30.72
N THR A 358 -11.79 19.98 31.08
CA THR A 358 -11.53 19.53 32.45
C THR A 358 -11.37 20.74 33.37
N GLU A 359 -10.59 21.74 32.96
CA GLU A 359 -10.40 23.00 33.69
C GLU A 359 -11.70 23.81 33.77
N SER A 360 -12.47 23.91 32.68
CA SER A 360 -13.78 24.59 32.68
C SER A 360 -14.80 23.84 33.53
N GLY A 361 -14.78 22.51 33.54
CA GLY A 361 -15.60 21.70 34.44
C GLY A 361 -15.23 21.87 35.91
N LEU A 362 -13.92 21.92 36.21
CA LEU A 362 -13.41 22.19 37.55
C LEU A 362 -13.71 23.63 38.00
N ASN A 363 -13.58 24.61 37.10
CA ASN A 363 -13.93 26.00 37.35
C ASN A 363 -15.43 26.20 37.52
N LEU A 364 -16.26 25.50 36.74
CA LEU A 364 -17.71 25.49 36.92
C LEU A 364 -18.11 24.84 38.26
N LEU A 365 -17.46 23.75 38.67
CA LEU A 365 -17.66 23.15 39.99
C LEU A 365 -17.25 24.12 41.11
N ASN A 366 -16.10 24.80 40.96
CA ASN A 366 -15.65 25.82 41.91
C ASN A 366 -16.57 27.04 41.94
N LEU A 367 -17.18 27.43 40.81
CA LEU A 367 -18.12 28.55 40.70
C LEU A 367 -19.51 28.21 41.29
N LEU A 368 -20.01 26.99 41.02
CA LEU A 368 -21.33 26.54 41.47
C LEU A 368 -21.37 26.24 42.97
N PHE A 369 -20.27 25.76 43.54
CA PHE A 369 -20.23 25.34 44.93
C PHE A 369 -19.33 26.22 45.81
N GLY A 370 -18.34 26.93 45.27
CA GLY A 370 -17.38 27.68 46.10
C GLY A 370 -16.51 26.75 46.97
N ALA A 371 -15.26 27.15 47.21
CA ALA A 371 -14.35 26.34 48.03
C ALA A 371 -14.84 26.17 49.50
N GLY A 372 -15.69 27.08 49.99
CA GLY A 372 -16.27 27.03 51.34
C GLY A 372 -17.41 26.02 51.52
N ILE A 373 -18.28 25.82 50.52
CA ILE A 373 -19.51 25.01 50.71
C ILE A 373 -19.20 23.51 50.71
N LEU A 374 -18.11 23.07 50.06
CA LEU A 374 -17.65 21.67 50.15
C LEU A 374 -17.14 21.32 51.56
N ALA A 375 -16.53 22.28 52.26
CA ALA A 375 -16.13 22.12 53.66
C ALA A 375 -17.34 22.18 54.60
N ASP A 376 -18.30 23.07 54.33
CA ASP A 376 -19.54 23.17 55.11
C ASP A 376 -20.46 21.95 54.91
N LEU A 377 -20.52 21.35 53.72
CA LEU A 377 -21.26 20.10 53.50
C LEU A 377 -20.68 18.93 54.29
N ALA A 378 -19.34 18.84 54.38
CA ALA A 378 -18.69 17.85 55.24
C ALA A 378 -19.02 18.11 56.72
N GLY A 379 -19.04 19.38 57.14
CA GLY A 379 -19.48 19.80 58.48
C GLY A 379 -20.94 19.45 58.76
N VAL A 380 -21.86 19.71 57.83
CA VAL A 380 -23.30 19.41 57.95
C VAL A 380 -23.57 17.92 58.01
N ILE A 381 -22.83 17.09 57.26
CA ILE A 381 -22.91 15.62 57.32
C ILE A 381 -22.45 15.11 58.69
N VAL A 382 -21.35 15.64 59.23
CA VAL A 382 -20.86 15.26 60.58
C VAL A 382 -21.81 15.73 61.68
N ILE A 383 -22.39 16.94 61.56
CA ILE A 383 -23.37 17.48 62.51
C ILE A 383 -24.68 16.69 62.47
N SER A 384 -25.18 16.33 61.28
CA SER A 384 -26.41 15.56 61.12
C SER A 384 -26.28 14.10 61.55
N LEU A 385 -25.07 13.51 61.48
CA LEU A 385 -24.79 12.19 62.04
C LEU A 385 -24.60 12.20 63.58
N ASN A 386 -24.14 13.32 64.17
CA ASN A 386 -23.94 13.44 65.61
C ASN A 386 -25.16 13.96 66.40
N LEU A 387 -26.12 14.63 65.75
CA LEU A 387 -27.33 15.13 66.41
C LEU A 387 -28.45 14.06 66.43
N GLN A 388 -28.25 13.02 67.22
CA GLN A 388 -29.31 12.04 67.55
C GLN A 388 -29.99 12.30 68.91
N LYS A 389 -29.92 13.54 69.43
CA LYS A 389 -30.62 13.94 70.67
C LYS A 389 -31.47 15.19 70.42
N GLY A 390 -32.68 15.00 69.88
CA GLY A 390 -33.70 16.03 69.68
C GLY A 390 -35.07 15.41 69.41
N ASN A 391 -36.14 16.20 69.54
CA ASN A 391 -37.54 15.76 69.39
C ASN A 391 -37.78 15.06 68.03
N LEU A 392 -38.74 14.12 68.01
CA LEU A 392 -39.03 13.23 66.88
C LEU A 392 -39.17 13.97 65.54
N PHE A 393 -39.80 15.15 65.54
CA PHE A 393 -40.02 15.96 64.34
C PHE A 393 -38.72 16.51 63.73
N THR A 394 -37.79 16.97 64.56
CA THR A 394 -36.47 17.47 64.10
C THR A 394 -35.58 16.33 63.58
N SER A 395 -35.69 15.14 64.17
CA SER A 395 -34.97 13.95 63.69
C SER A 395 -35.50 13.45 62.35
N ILE A 396 -36.83 13.50 62.14
CA ILE A 396 -37.45 13.14 60.85
C ILE A 396 -37.07 14.15 59.76
N LEU A 397 -37.11 15.45 60.04
CA LEU A 397 -36.77 16.49 59.07
C LEU A 397 -35.28 16.42 58.68
N ASN A 398 -34.38 16.29 59.66
CA ASN A 398 -32.95 16.13 59.41
C ASN A 398 -32.63 14.82 58.68
N GLY A 399 -33.31 13.73 59.02
CA GLY A 399 -33.20 12.46 58.30
C GLY A 399 -33.65 12.57 56.85
N SER A 400 -34.72 13.31 56.58
CA SER A 400 -35.23 13.53 55.21
C SER A 400 -34.27 14.35 54.37
N ILE A 401 -33.71 15.44 54.93
CA ILE A 401 -32.72 16.28 54.25
C ILE A 401 -31.42 15.50 54.01
N ALA A 402 -30.97 14.70 54.99
CA ALA A 402 -29.80 13.84 54.83
C ALA A 402 -30.01 12.80 53.71
N ILE A 403 -31.21 12.20 53.61
CA ILE A 403 -31.54 11.25 52.53
C ILE A 403 -31.51 11.92 51.15
N VAL A 404 -32.03 13.14 51.03
CA VAL A 404 -31.99 13.89 49.76
C VAL A 404 -30.55 14.25 49.38
N ILE A 405 -29.75 14.73 50.33
CA ILE A 405 -28.35 15.08 50.08
C ILE A 405 -27.54 13.82 49.72
N ILE A 406 -27.73 12.71 50.43
CA ILE A 406 -27.08 11.42 50.13
C ILE A 406 -27.53 10.91 48.76
N GLY A 407 -28.81 11.05 48.40
CA GLY A 407 -29.33 10.65 47.10
C GLY A 407 -28.70 11.44 45.94
N ILE A 408 -28.55 12.75 46.10
CA ILE A 408 -27.85 13.59 45.12
C ILE A 408 -26.37 13.20 45.06
N LEU A 409 -25.71 13.01 46.20
CA LEU A 409 -24.30 12.61 46.25
C LEU A 409 -24.07 11.25 45.58
N ILE A 410 -24.94 10.27 45.81
CA ILE A 410 -24.88 8.93 45.18
C ILE A 410 -25.13 9.05 43.68
N ALA A 411 -26.07 9.89 43.23
CA ALA A 411 -26.31 10.12 41.81
C ALA A 411 -25.11 10.79 41.13
N THR A 412 -24.50 11.79 41.77
CA THR A 412 -23.32 12.49 41.26
C THR A 412 -22.07 11.61 41.27
N ILE A 413 -21.85 10.83 42.34
CA ILE A 413 -20.78 9.83 42.43
C ILE A 413 -21.03 8.71 41.43
N GLY A 414 -22.27 8.27 41.24
CA GLY A 414 -22.65 7.27 40.24
C GLY A 414 -22.40 7.76 38.82
N TYR A 415 -22.75 9.01 38.51
CA TYR A 415 -22.44 9.66 37.24
C TYR A 415 -20.93 9.81 37.02
N TYR A 416 -20.20 10.24 38.05
CA TYR A 416 -18.74 10.38 38.02
C TYR A 416 -18.03 9.03 37.88
N LEU A 417 -18.48 8.00 38.59
CA LEU A 417 -17.98 6.62 38.48
C LEU A 417 -18.34 6.02 37.13
N ASN A 418 -19.53 6.27 36.59
CA ASN A 418 -19.92 5.83 35.25
C ASN A 418 -19.00 6.45 34.17
N ASN A 419 -18.74 7.76 34.26
CA ASN A 419 -17.77 8.44 33.38
C ASN A 419 -16.34 7.91 33.60
N ARG A 420 -15.93 7.64 34.84
CA ARG A 420 -14.60 7.06 35.16
C ARG A 420 -14.47 5.59 34.73
N LEU A 421 -15.57 4.84 34.71
CA LEU A 421 -15.66 3.46 34.22
C LEU A 421 -15.62 3.44 32.68
N GLN A 422 -16.23 4.41 32.00
CA GLN A 422 -16.04 4.60 30.56
C GLN A 422 -14.59 5.00 30.20
N MET A 423 -13.92 5.76 31.06
CA MET A 423 -12.48 6.06 30.94
C MET A 423 -11.57 4.85 31.23
N LYS A 424 -12.06 3.83 31.95
CA LYS A 424 -11.30 2.62 32.35
C LYS A 424 -11.18 1.56 31.25
N LYS A 425 -11.64 1.85 30.03
CA LYS A 425 -11.36 1.05 28.83
C LYS A 425 -10.26 1.67 27.95
N ALA A 426 -9.30 2.36 28.57
CA ALA A 426 -8.03 2.69 27.93
C ALA A 426 -7.14 1.43 27.94
N ASP A 427 -7.02 0.78 26.78
CA ASP A 427 -6.19 -0.41 26.61
C ASP A 427 -4.72 -0.05 26.89
N ILE A 428 -4.17 -0.56 27.99
CA ILE A 428 -2.76 -0.35 28.34
C ILE A 428 -1.95 -1.27 27.43
N ARG A 429 -1.27 -0.67 26.45
CA ARG A 429 -0.40 -1.42 25.54
C ARG A 429 0.86 -1.86 26.28
N LYS A 430 1.35 -3.05 25.94
CA LYS A 430 2.54 -3.65 26.58
C LYS A 430 3.66 -3.76 25.54
N THR A 431 4.83 -3.27 25.91
CA THR A 431 6.05 -3.33 25.08
C THR A 431 7.18 -4.00 25.84
N VAL A 432 8.25 -4.32 25.12
CA VAL A 432 9.52 -4.79 25.66
C VAL A 432 10.67 -4.05 24.99
N ASP A 433 11.70 -3.71 25.76
CA ASP A 433 12.92 -3.08 25.25
C ASP A 433 14.16 -3.85 25.72
N ALA A 434 15.17 -3.94 24.85
CA ALA A 434 16.41 -4.67 25.10
C ALA A 434 17.57 -3.69 25.26
N VAL A 435 18.24 -3.74 26.41
CA VAL A 435 19.57 -3.13 26.58
C VAL A 435 20.60 -4.20 26.21
N ILE A 436 21.14 -4.11 24.99
CA ILE A 436 22.07 -5.11 24.45
C ILE A 436 23.49 -4.55 24.48
N GLU A 437 24.41 -5.28 25.10
CA GLU A 437 25.85 -5.01 25.02
C GLU A 437 26.56 -6.06 24.15
N ASP A 438 27.54 -5.61 23.37
CA ASP A 438 28.52 -6.49 22.73
C ASP A 438 29.63 -6.90 23.71
N ASN A 439 30.56 -7.74 23.25
CA ASN A 439 31.68 -8.20 24.08
C ASN A 439 32.68 -7.09 24.45
N ALA A 440 32.64 -5.94 23.77
CA ALA A 440 33.47 -4.78 24.05
C ALA A 440 32.75 -3.75 24.95
N GLY A 441 31.50 -4.03 25.37
CA GLY A 441 30.68 -3.13 26.19
C GLY A 441 30.02 -1.99 25.41
N ASN A 442 30.00 -2.05 24.08
CA ASN A 442 29.24 -1.12 23.25
C ASN A 442 27.76 -1.48 23.30
N VAL A 443 26.90 -0.46 23.22
CA VAL A 443 25.45 -0.60 23.28
C VAL A 443 24.86 -0.51 21.88
N ILE A 444 23.96 -1.45 21.58
CA ILE A 444 23.24 -1.48 20.31
C ILE A 444 21.97 -0.62 20.44
N LEU A 445 21.82 0.31 19.50
CA LEU A 445 20.66 1.17 19.35
C LEU A 445 20.12 1.07 17.93
N ILE A 446 18.85 1.42 17.78
CA ILE A 446 18.18 1.53 16.48
C ILE A 446 17.76 2.97 16.24
N LYS A 447 17.85 3.43 14.99
CA LYS A 447 17.33 4.73 14.59
C LYS A 447 15.84 4.58 14.26
N ARG A 448 14.99 5.35 14.93
CA ARG A 448 13.54 5.28 14.72
C ARG A 448 13.16 5.84 13.35
N LYS A 449 12.59 4.98 12.51
CA LYS A 449 12.11 5.36 11.17
C LYS A 449 10.78 6.11 11.17
N TYR A 450 10.00 5.98 12.24
CA TYR A 450 8.65 6.53 12.32
C TYR A 450 8.42 7.31 13.62
N PRO A 451 7.64 8.39 13.57
CA PRO A 451 7.23 9.12 14.77
C PRO A 451 6.42 8.27 15.76
N PRO A 452 6.31 8.68 17.04
CA PRO A 452 7.00 9.81 17.67
C PRO A 452 8.52 9.59 17.70
N PHE A 453 9.29 10.66 17.90
CA PHE A 453 10.76 10.62 17.94
C PHE A 453 11.37 10.00 16.66
N GLN A 454 10.87 10.40 15.49
CA GLN A 454 11.51 10.01 14.23
C GLN A 454 12.93 10.55 14.20
N ASP A 455 13.87 9.76 13.68
CA ASP A 455 15.31 10.05 13.63
C ASP A 455 16.04 10.05 14.98
N TYR A 456 15.35 9.90 16.12
CA TYR A 456 15.96 9.64 17.42
C TYR A 456 16.44 8.19 17.52
N TYR A 457 17.40 7.94 18.40
CA TYR A 457 17.84 6.59 18.73
C TYR A 457 16.97 5.95 19.82
N ALA A 458 16.75 4.65 19.71
CA ALA A 458 15.99 3.87 20.66
C ALA A 458 16.69 2.54 20.97
N LEU A 459 16.27 1.92 22.07
CA LEU A 459 16.63 0.56 22.39
C LEU A 459 15.82 -0.33 21.44
N PRO A 460 16.39 -1.44 20.94
CA PRO A 460 15.64 -2.43 20.18
C PRO A 460 14.46 -2.95 21.02
N GLY A 461 13.27 -2.98 20.45
CA GLY A 461 12.07 -3.23 21.23
C GLY A 461 10.76 -2.94 20.50
N GLY A 462 9.69 -3.56 20.98
CA GLY A 462 8.39 -3.46 20.32
C GLY A 462 7.23 -4.00 21.16
N PHE A 463 6.10 -4.21 20.50
CA PHE A 463 4.85 -4.58 21.19
C PHE A 463 4.80 -6.09 21.45
N ILE A 464 4.23 -6.47 22.60
CA ILE A 464 3.95 -7.88 22.90
C ILE A 464 2.69 -8.29 22.14
N GLU A 465 2.79 -9.33 21.31
CA GLU A 465 1.64 -9.85 20.58
C GLU A 465 0.69 -10.68 21.47
N LYS A 466 -0.53 -10.89 20.99
CA LYS A 466 -1.54 -11.63 21.74
C LYS A 466 -1.12 -13.10 21.90
N GLY A 467 -0.98 -13.55 23.15
CA GLY A 467 -0.54 -14.91 23.47
C GLY A 467 0.98 -15.09 23.51
N GLU A 468 1.73 -14.02 23.25
CA GLU A 468 3.19 -14.01 23.35
C GLU A 468 3.66 -13.63 24.76
N SER A 469 4.76 -14.23 25.24
CA SER A 469 5.39 -13.80 26.48
C SER A 469 6.37 -12.66 26.22
N ALA A 470 6.63 -11.81 27.22
CA ALA A 470 7.57 -10.70 27.10
C ALA A 470 8.96 -11.14 26.61
N ILE A 471 9.43 -12.32 27.05
CA ILE A 471 10.71 -12.90 26.64
C ILE A 471 10.71 -13.27 25.15
N ARG A 472 9.62 -13.89 24.65
CA ARG A 472 9.52 -14.24 23.22
C ARG A 472 9.42 -13.00 22.35
N ALA A 473 8.61 -12.02 22.78
CA ALA A 473 8.49 -10.73 22.11
C ALA A 473 9.86 -10.05 22.01
N LEU A 474 10.63 -10.00 23.10
CA LEU A 474 11.94 -9.37 23.10
C LEU A 474 12.89 -10.01 22.09
N VAL A 475 12.97 -11.36 22.08
CA VAL A 475 13.85 -12.08 21.15
C VAL A 475 13.42 -11.86 19.70
N ARG A 476 12.11 -11.85 19.43
CA ARG A 476 11.54 -11.57 18.10
C ARG A 476 11.87 -10.15 17.63
N GLU A 477 11.54 -9.14 18.43
CA GLU A 477 11.74 -7.72 18.10
C GLU A 477 13.23 -7.42 17.87
N VAL A 478 14.12 -7.91 18.76
CA VAL A 478 15.56 -7.75 18.58
C VAL A 478 16.03 -8.40 17.27
N LYS A 479 15.53 -9.60 16.95
CA LYS A 479 15.88 -10.29 15.71
C LYS A 479 15.39 -9.53 14.47
N GLU A 480 14.17 -9.01 14.49
CA GLU A 480 13.56 -8.25 13.40
C GLU A 480 14.28 -6.92 13.15
N GLU A 481 14.64 -6.20 14.20
CA GLU A 481 15.21 -4.85 14.10
C GLU A 481 16.73 -4.84 13.87
N THR A 482 17.44 -5.86 14.38
CA THR A 482 18.92 -5.89 14.37
C THR A 482 19.52 -7.10 13.66
N ASN A 483 18.72 -8.13 13.34
CA ASN A 483 19.17 -9.44 12.85
C ASN A 483 20.06 -10.24 13.82
N LEU A 484 20.19 -9.78 15.08
CA LEU A 484 21.00 -10.44 16.10
C LEU A 484 20.19 -11.45 16.91
N ASP A 485 20.86 -12.53 17.30
CA ASP A 485 20.37 -13.43 18.33
C ASP A 485 20.91 -12.96 19.69
N VAL A 486 20.05 -12.92 20.70
CA VAL A 486 20.43 -12.40 22.03
C VAL A 486 20.11 -13.38 23.15
N LYS A 487 20.97 -13.38 24.16
CA LYS A 487 20.76 -14.06 25.44
C LYS A 487 20.31 -13.05 26.48
N ILE A 488 19.12 -13.25 27.03
CA ILE A 488 18.61 -12.46 28.16
C ILE A 488 19.42 -12.81 29.40
N LEU A 489 19.97 -11.79 30.06
CA LEU A 489 20.74 -11.93 31.30
C LEU A 489 19.82 -11.77 32.52
N HIS A 490 19.09 -10.66 32.59
CA HIS A 490 18.12 -10.39 33.66
C HIS A 490 17.16 -9.26 33.25
N LYS A 491 16.05 -9.11 33.99
CA LYS A 491 15.12 -7.99 33.84
C LYS A 491 15.69 -6.76 34.53
N ILE A 492 15.68 -5.61 33.85
CA ILE A 492 16.06 -4.31 34.42
C ILE A 492 14.88 -3.73 35.20
N GLY A 493 13.70 -3.63 34.57
CA GLY A 493 12.56 -2.96 35.20
C GLY A 493 11.25 -3.08 34.43
N LEU A 494 10.20 -2.50 35.00
CA LEU A 494 8.90 -2.27 34.37
C LEU A 494 8.62 -0.77 34.44
N TYR A 495 8.47 -0.12 33.28
CA TYR A 495 8.30 1.32 33.16
C TYR A 495 6.84 1.63 32.81
N THR A 496 6.15 2.34 33.70
CA THR A 496 4.69 2.56 33.65
C THR A 496 4.29 4.03 33.81
N GLU A 497 5.25 4.95 33.78
CA GLU A 497 5.00 6.38 34.00
C GLU A 497 4.03 6.95 32.96
N GLU A 498 3.09 7.81 33.39
CA GLU A 498 2.19 8.51 32.47
C GLU A 498 2.99 9.49 31.60
N GLY A 499 2.71 9.52 30.30
CA GLY A 499 3.43 10.37 29.34
C GLY A 499 4.75 9.79 28.82
N ARG A 500 5.21 8.61 29.27
CA ARG A 500 6.43 7.96 28.73
C ARG A 500 6.36 7.70 27.23
N ASP A 501 5.16 7.49 26.71
CA ASP A 501 4.88 7.36 25.29
C ASP A 501 3.77 8.36 24.90
N PRO A 502 4.03 9.32 23.99
CA PRO A 502 3.05 10.32 23.58
C PRO A 502 1.84 9.71 22.85
N ARG A 503 1.93 8.45 22.41
CA ARG A 503 0.82 7.74 21.76
C ARG A 503 -0.24 7.27 22.76
N GLY A 504 -0.02 7.37 24.08
CA GLY A 504 -0.96 6.96 25.12
C GLY A 504 -0.35 6.03 26.19
N LYS A 505 -1.18 5.35 26.98
CA LYS A 505 -0.70 4.48 28.09
C LYS A 505 0.03 3.25 27.56
N VAL A 506 1.35 3.20 27.75
CA VAL A 506 2.23 2.09 27.35
C VAL A 506 3.08 1.66 28.52
N HIS A 507 3.09 0.37 28.85
CA HIS A 507 3.98 -0.22 29.86
C HIS A 507 5.09 -1.02 29.19
N SER A 508 6.35 -0.69 29.45
CA SER A 508 7.48 -1.43 28.88
C SER A 508 8.22 -2.28 29.90
N THR A 509 8.46 -3.55 29.58
CA THR A 509 9.31 -4.44 30.38
C THR A 509 10.69 -4.52 29.74
N VAL A 510 11.72 -4.08 30.46
CA VAL A 510 13.06 -3.94 29.90
C VAL A 510 13.97 -5.05 30.39
N TYR A 511 14.78 -5.60 29.49
CA TYR A 511 15.73 -6.67 29.78
C TYR A 511 17.17 -6.31 29.38
N LYS A 512 18.12 -6.76 30.19
CA LYS A 512 19.54 -6.75 29.83
C LYS A 512 19.87 -7.98 28.99
N CYS A 513 20.56 -7.78 27.88
CA CYS A 513 20.90 -8.83 26.93
C CYS A 513 22.39 -8.80 26.53
N SER A 514 22.89 -9.95 26.10
CA SER A 514 24.19 -10.12 25.45
C SER A 514 24.01 -10.73 24.06
N VAL A 515 24.85 -10.34 23.11
CA VAL A 515 24.81 -10.88 21.74
C VAL A 515 25.28 -12.34 21.73
N ILE A 516 24.55 -13.20 20.99
CA ILE A 516 24.94 -14.57 20.70
C ILE A 516 25.54 -14.60 19.29
N GLY A 517 26.81 -14.96 19.18
CA GLY A 517 27.48 -15.14 17.89
C GLY A 517 28.12 -13.87 17.33
N ASP A 518 28.21 -13.78 16.01
CA ASP A 518 28.97 -12.74 15.31
C ASP A 518 28.15 -11.46 15.08
N ILE A 519 28.61 -10.36 15.68
CA ILE A 519 27.99 -9.04 15.56
C ILE A 519 28.08 -8.44 14.14
N THR A 520 28.95 -8.96 13.28
CA THR A 520 29.01 -8.54 11.86
C THR A 520 27.73 -8.89 11.07
N LYS A 521 26.88 -9.75 11.63
CA LYS A 521 25.53 -10.05 11.11
C LYS A 521 24.51 -8.94 11.37
N MET A 522 24.88 -7.93 12.17
CA MET A 522 24.04 -6.77 12.49
C MET A 522 23.63 -6.06 11.20
N ARG A 523 22.34 -6.16 10.86
CA ARG A 523 21.71 -5.48 9.74
C ARG A 523 20.27 -5.20 10.15
N SER A 524 19.83 -3.95 10.01
CA SER A 524 18.39 -3.70 9.99
C SER A 524 17.84 -4.29 8.70
N GLY A 525 16.67 -4.92 8.76
CA GLY A 525 15.93 -5.24 7.53
C GLY A 525 15.84 -3.98 6.66
N ASP A 526 16.36 -4.10 5.43
CA ASP A 526 16.38 -3.11 4.33
C ASP A 526 17.34 -1.91 4.38
N ASP A 527 18.21 -1.70 5.38
CA ASP A 527 19.33 -0.76 5.23
C ASP A 527 20.37 -0.90 6.38
N SER A 528 21.65 -0.98 6.02
CA SER A 528 22.77 -1.08 6.99
C SER A 528 22.97 0.17 7.86
N LYS A 529 22.17 1.23 7.68
CA LYS A 529 22.32 2.54 8.33
C LYS A 529 21.42 2.77 9.56
N ASN A 530 20.56 1.81 9.92
CA ASN A 530 19.54 2.01 10.97
C ASN A 530 19.85 1.34 12.32
N VAL A 531 20.93 0.55 12.42
CA VAL A 531 21.43 -0.01 13.68
C VAL A 531 22.79 0.59 13.97
N LEU A 532 22.97 1.10 15.18
CA LEU A 532 24.17 1.78 15.62
C LEU A 532 24.77 1.05 16.81
N LEU A 533 26.06 0.77 16.75
CA LEU A 533 26.83 0.24 17.85
C LEU A 533 27.65 1.39 18.44
N LEU A 534 27.32 1.81 19.67
CA LEU A 534 27.96 2.96 20.31
C LEU A 534 28.73 2.58 21.58
N PRO A 535 29.96 3.11 21.76
CA PRO A 535 30.62 3.09 23.05
C PRO A 535 29.79 3.79 24.12
N LYS A 536 29.84 3.31 25.37
CA LYS A 536 29.10 3.90 26.50
C LYS A 536 29.34 5.39 26.67
N SER A 537 30.58 5.84 26.40
CA SER A 537 30.97 7.26 26.49
C SER A 537 30.18 8.18 25.56
N GLN A 538 29.70 7.67 24.42
CA GLN A 538 28.96 8.46 23.43
C GLN A 538 27.45 8.47 23.67
N LEU A 539 26.94 7.64 24.59
CA LEU A 539 25.50 7.55 24.87
C LEU A 539 24.92 8.83 25.50
N LYS A 540 25.76 9.67 26.13
CA LYS A 540 25.35 10.95 26.72
C LYS A 540 25.06 12.04 25.67
N GLU A 541 25.59 11.89 24.46
CA GLU A 541 25.56 12.90 23.40
C GLU A 541 24.47 12.65 22.35
N ILE A 542 23.75 11.52 22.46
CA ILE A 542 22.72 11.13 21.50
C ILE A 542 21.32 11.48 21.99
N GLU A 543 20.47 11.83 21.04
CA GLU A 543 19.06 12.05 21.28
C GLU A 543 18.32 10.70 21.34
N LEU A 544 17.91 10.33 22.55
CA LEU A 544 17.18 9.09 22.82
C LEU A 544 15.68 9.32 22.85
N ALA A 545 14.93 8.39 22.26
CA ALA A 545 13.48 8.42 22.23
C ALA A 545 12.86 8.04 23.58
N PHE A 546 11.66 8.57 23.86
CA PHE A 546 10.87 8.23 25.05
C PHE A 546 11.65 8.43 26.36
N ASP A 547 11.54 7.48 27.29
CA ASP A 547 12.26 7.40 28.55
C ASP A 547 13.54 6.54 28.47
N HIS A 548 14.06 6.27 27.26
CA HIS A 548 15.19 5.34 27.09
C HIS A 548 16.49 5.83 27.73
N LYS A 549 16.65 7.15 27.89
CA LYS A 549 17.75 7.71 28.68
C LYS A 549 17.69 7.23 30.14
N LYS A 550 16.53 7.29 30.78
CA LYS A 550 16.31 6.77 32.14
C LYS A 550 16.57 5.26 32.21
N ILE A 551 16.13 4.51 31.20
CA ILE A 551 16.38 3.07 31.11
C ILE A 551 17.90 2.76 31.08
N LEU A 552 18.69 3.54 30.33
CA LEU A 552 20.13 3.37 30.26
C LEU A 552 20.85 3.81 31.56
N GLU A 553 20.34 4.83 32.26
CA GLU A 553 20.79 5.22 33.60
C GLU A 553 20.56 4.07 34.61
N ASP A 554 19.34 3.52 34.65
CA ASP A 554 18.99 2.38 35.50
C ASP A 554 19.81 1.12 35.17
N ALA A 555 20.26 0.99 33.92
CA ALA A 555 21.14 -0.08 33.46
C ALA A 555 22.63 0.16 33.78
N ASN A 556 22.99 1.25 34.49
CA ASN A 556 24.35 1.70 34.79
C ASN A 556 25.23 1.91 33.54
N LEU A 557 24.64 2.43 32.46
CA LEU A 557 25.34 2.71 31.20
C LEU A 557 25.62 4.21 30.97
N LEU A 558 24.99 5.08 31.75
CA LEU A 558 25.11 6.54 31.65
C LEU A 558 25.73 7.20 32.91
N ASN A 559 26.26 6.41 33.84
CA ASN A 559 26.90 6.94 35.05
C ASN A 559 28.30 7.45 34.74
#